data_AF-A0AA35SY09-F1
#
_entry.id   AF-A0AA35SY09-F1
#
_cell.length_a   1.000
_cell.length_b   1.000
_cell.length_c   1.000
_cell.angle_alpha   90.00
_cell.angle_beta   90.00
_cell.angle_gamma   90.00
#
_symmetry.space_group_name_H-M   'P 1'
#
loop_
_entity.id
_entity.type
_entity.pdbx_description
1 polymer ?
#
loop_
_entity_poly.entity_id
_entity_poly.type
_entity_poly.pdbx_seq_one_letter_code
_entity_poly.pdbx_strand_id
1 'polypeptide(L)'
;MGEPTQILSLALQPPSKVDVEKAVTNLKELGALTVTCGGVVNPADGDLTFVGSLLEALPISARLGRLILLGHVFDCLEETVVIAAALSQRSIFTGLFNNEMKAYRSKIGWMERTSSDCIAVLFAYKEWIRLQKVGYFSTSKRKEASWCSDNMLHLNGLKGVADTVRDLSTRLARFRIQVQRDLANTEMNKTDILILKVVLCGAFYPNYFRWGVGDEEVNRRLFCGHNHCTTVMLAGLPANGPKYAGDICTMFSDCVEPRADLRGKALHFDGSKVFVEFEQKKQRGRQAVLDSVLIALKKRQMREPLALYIAENIPETLKFRPPEETGEEVREDFSSDVAEIKPVREK
;
A
#
# COMPACT_ATOMS: atom_id res chain seq x y z
N MET A 1 0.08 -19.23 -41.67
CA MET A 1 0.87 -18.07 -41.26
C MET A 1 2.26 -18.62 -40.93
N GLY A 2 3.36 -17.97 -41.35
CA GLY A 2 4.71 -18.44 -41.04
C GLY A 2 5.07 -18.33 -39.54
N GLU A 3 6.31 -18.69 -39.19
CA GLU A 3 6.81 -18.59 -37.82
C GLU A 3 6.72 -17.14 -37.28
N PRO A 4 6.42 -16.93 -35.98
CA PRO A 4 6.31 -15.59 -35.37
C PRO A 4 7.49 -14.67 -35.68
N THR A 5 8.72 -15.19 -35.61
CA THR A 5 9.94 -14.43 -35.91
C THR A 5 9.96 -13.89 -37.34
N GLN A 6 9.51 -14.69 -38.31
CA GLN A 6 9.48 -14.32 -39.71
C GLN A 6 8.42 -13.24 -39.96
N ILE A 7 7.22 -13.42 -39.39
CA ILE A 7 6.12 -12.46 -39.56
C ILE A 7 6.49 -11.11 -38.93
N LEU A 8 7.00 -11.10 -37.70
CA LEU A 8 7.34 -9.87 -36.99
C LEU A 8 8.52 -9.13 -37.62
N SER A 9 9.40 -9.84 -38.34
CA SER A 9 10.49 -9.22 -39.10
C SER A 9 10.02 -8.33 -40.26
N LEU A 10 8.77 -8.50 -40.71
CA LEU A 10 8.15 -7.70 -41.77
C LEU A 10 7.54 -6.38 -41.28
N ALA A 11 7.53 -6.12 -39.97
CA ALA A 11 7.02 -4.88 -39.41
C ALA A 11 7.92 -3.68 -39.77
N LEU A 12 7.35 -2.46 -39.80
CA LEU A 12 8.10 -1.22 -40.08
C LEU A 12 9.31 -1.03 -39.14
N GLN A 13 9.15 -1.42 -37.88
CA GLN A 13 10.20 -1.50 -36.88
C GLN A 13 10.19 -2.90 -36.26
N PRO A 14 11.02 -3.82 -36.77
CA PRO A 14 10.99 -5.20 -36.30
C PRO A 14 11.53 -5.31 -34.87
N PRO A 15 10.92 -6.13 -34.00
CA PRO A 15 11.43 -6.41 -32.67
C PRO A 15 12.72 -7.24 -32.75
N SER A 16 13.49 -7.25 -31.65
CA SER A 16 14.66 -8.13 -31.56
C SER A 16 14.23 -9.60 -31.53
N LYS A 17 15.00 -10.48 -32.20
CA LYS A 17 14.71 -11.93 -32.21
C LYS A 17 14.66 -12.52 -30.81
N VAL A 18 15.57 -12.07 -29.94
CA VAL A 18 15.65 -12.51 -28.54
C VAL A 18 14.36 -12.18 -27.77
N ASP A 19 13.75 -11.03 -28.03
CA ASP A 19 12.50 -10.65 -27.37
C ASP A 19 11.31 -11.48 -27.87
N VAL A 20 11.29 -11.83 -29.16
CA VAL A 20 10.28 -12.73 -29.74
C VAL A 20 10.40 -14.13 -29.14
N GLU A 21 11.61 -14.69 -29.07
CA GLU A 21 11.87 -16.01 -28.46
C GLU A 21 11.47 -16.05 -26.99
N LYS A 22 11.77 -14.98 -26.23
CA LYS A 22 11.31 -14.83 -24.84
C LYS A 22 9.80 -14.76 -24.74
N ALA A 23 9.12 -14.04 -25.64
CA ALA A 23 7.67 -13.96 -25.65
C ALA A 23 7.03 -15.34 -25.92
N VAL A 24 7.56 -16.09 -26.89
CA VAL A 24 7.11 -17.47 -27.19
C VAL A 24 7.35 -18.39 -25.99
N THR A 25 8.52 -18.31 -25.36
CA THR A 25 8.85 -19.08 -24.16
C THR A 25 7.87 -18.77 -23.02
N ASN A 26 7.62 -17.48 -22.75
CA ASN A 26 6.65 -17.06 -21.74
C ASN A 26 5.24 -17.59 -22.03
N LEU A 27 4.80 -17.58 -23.30
CA LEU A 27 3.49 -18.11 -23.67
C LEU A 27 3.40 -19.64 -23.48
N LYS A 28 4.49 -20.37 -23.73
CA LYS A 28 4.58 -21.81 -23.43
C LYS A 28 4.54 -22.08 -21.92
N GLU A 29 5.27 -21.30 -21.13
CA GLU A 29 5.25 -21.41 -19.66
C GLU A 29 3.88 -21.08 -19.04
N LEU A 30 3.13 -20.17 -19.67
CA LEU A 30 1.74 -19.87 -19.30
C LEU A 30 0.75 -20.97 -19.74
N GLY A 31 1.20 -21.93 -20.56
CA GLY A 31 0.36 -22.96 -21.15
C GLY A 31 -0.51 -22.47 -22.30
N ALA A 32 -0.24 -21.28 -22.86
CA ALA A 32 -0.96 -20.72 -23.99
C ALA A 32 -0.56 -21.36 -25.33
N LEU A 33 0.70 -21.79 -25.45
CA LEU A 33 1.24 -22.50 -26.61
C LEU A 33 1.78 -23.87 -26.18
N THR A 34 1.68 -24.85 -27.07
CA THR A 34 2.35 -26.14 -26.87
C THR A 34 3.86 -26.04 -27.12
N VAL A 35 4.62 -26.99 -26.59
CA VAL A 35 6.07 -27.12 -26.86
C VAL A 35 6.34 -27.60 -28.29
N THR A 36 5.35 -28.25 -28.90
CA THR A 36 5.38 -28.72 -30.28
C THR A 36 4.62 -27.78 -31.21
N CYS A 37 4.99 -27.75 -32.49
CA CYS A 37 4.18 -27.22 -33.56
C CYS A 37 4.03 -28.31 -34.63
N GLY A 38 2.80 -28.68 -34.97
CA GLY A 38 2.55 -29.79 -35.91
C GLY A 38 3.13 -31.14 -35.44
N GLY A 39 3.21 -31.35 -34.12
CA GLY A 39 3.75 -32.57 -33.52
C GLY A 39 5.29 -32.63 -33.38
N VAL A 40 6.03 -31.62 -33.87
CA VAL A 40 7.49 -31.54 -33.75
C VAL A 40 7.88 -30.49 -32.71
N VAL A 41 8.84 -30.80 -31.83
CA VAL A 41 9.35 -29.83 -30.85
C VAL A 41 9.94 -28.63 -31.59
N ASN A 42 9.39 -27.45 -31.32
CA ASN A 42 9.85 -26.21 -31.89
C ASN A 42 10.06 -25.20 -30.76
N PRO A 43 11.28 -24.67 -30.52
CA PRO A 43 11.49 -23.66 -29.48
C PRO A 43 10.90 -22.30 -29.87
N ALA A 44 10.89 -21.95 -31.15
CA ALA A 44 10.50 -20.63 -31.66
C ALA A 44 9.01 -20.51 -32.04
N ASP A 45 8.26 -21.61 -32.02
CA ASP A 45 6.82 -21.62 -32.34
C ASP A 45 6.04 -22.66 -31.50
N GLY A 46 4.72 -22.66 -31.55
CA GLY A 46 3.87 -23.65 -30.88
C GLY A 46 2.40 -23.60 -31.31
N ASP A 47 1.69 -24.71 -31.18
CA ASP A 47 0.25 -24.75 -31.47
C ASP A 47 -0.54 -24.08 -30.33
N LEU A 48 -1.60 -23.35 -30.71
CA LEU A 48 -2.45 -22.65 -29.75
C LEU A 48 -3.27 -23.64 -28.91
N THR A 49 -3.19 -23.53 -27.59
CA THR A 49 -3.97 -24.38 -26.67
C THR A 49 -5.35 -23.77 -26.42
N PHE A 50 -6.26 -24.51 -25.77
CA PHE A 50 -7.52 -23.94 -25.29
C PHE A 50 -7.30 -22.74 -24.35
N VAL A 51 -6.29 -22.83 -23.47
CA VAL A 51 -5.87 -21.72 -22.61
C VAL A 51 -5.39 -20.55 -23.47
N GLY A 52 -4.61 -20.80 -24.51
CA GLY A 52 -4.19 -19.78 -25.47
C GLY A 52 -5.35 -19.07 -26.14
N SER A 53 -6.33 -19.82 -26.67
CA SER A 53 -7.53 -19.26 -27.29
C SER A 53 -8.38 -18.44 -26.31
N LEU A 54 -8.45 -18.87 -25.04
CA LEU A 54 -9.11 -18.08 -23.99
C LEU A 54 -8.37 -16.77 -23.74
N LEU A 55 -7.05 -16.82 -23.55
CA LEU A 55 -6.22 -15.65 -23.27
C LEU A 55 -6.24 -14.65 -24.42
N GLU A 56 -6.23 -15.13 -25.66
CA GLU A 56 -6.36 -14.31 -26.88
C GLU A 56 -7.67 -13.51 -26.90
N ALA A 57 -8.75 -14.09 -26.38
CA ALA A 57 -10.05 -13.43 -26.37
C ALA A 57 -10.18 -12.31 -25.32
N LEU A 58 -9.29 -12.24 -24.33
CA LEU A 58 -9.35 -11.27 -23.23
C LEU A 58 -8.47 -10.04 -23.52
N PRO A 59 -8.98 -8.81 -23.34
CA PRO A 59 -8.22 -7.57 -23.60
C PRO A 59 -7.29 -7.19 -22.43
N ILE A 60 -6.57 -8.16 -21.88
CA ILE A 60 -5.63 -8.00 -20.76
C ILE A 60 -4.37 -8.81 -21.02
N SER A 61 -3.30 -8.55 -20.26
CA SER A 61 -2.08 -9.33 -20.38
C SER A 61 -2.32 -10.82 -20.07
N ALA A 62 -1.59 -11.70 -20.75
CA ALA A 62 -1.71 -13.16 -20.56
C ALA A 62 -1.50 -13.60 -19.09
N ARG A 63 -0.68 -12.87 -18.32
CA ARG A 63 -0.48 -13.10 -16.88
C ARG A 63 -1.74 -12.83 -16.06
N LEU A 64 -2.48 -11.75 -16.36
CA LEU A 64 -3.76 -11.46 -15.71
C LEU A 64 -4.85 -12.43 -16.18
N GLY A 65 -4.80 -12.90 -17.43
CA GLY A 65 -5.69 -13.98 -17.86
C GLY A 65 -5.41 -15.30 -17.13
N ARG A 66 -4.15 -15.62 -16.84
CA ARG A 66 -3.78 -16.76 -15.97
C ARG A 66 -4.35 -16.61 -14.56
N LEU A 67 -4.38 -15.39 -14.01
CA LEU A 67 -5.02 -15.11 -12.72
C LEU A 67 -6.51 -15.50 -12.73
N ILE A 68 -7.24 -15.12 -13.78
CA ILE A 68 -8.67 -15.45 -13.95
C ILE A 68 -8.86 -16.97 -14.10
N LEU A 69 -8.01 -17.64 -14.87
CA LEU A 69 -8.04 -19.09 -15.04
C LEU A 69 -7.83 -19.84 -13.72
N LEU A 70 -6.82 -19.45 -12.95
CA LEU A 70 -6.61 -20.01 -11.61
C LEU A 70 -7.80 -19.69 -10.70
N GLY A 71 -8.35 -18.48 -10.79
CA GLY A 71 -9.56 -18.11 -10.07
C GLY A 71 -10.74 -19.02 -10.37
N HIS A 72 -10.93 -19.42 -11.63
CA HIS A 72 -11.95 -20.40 -12.01
C HIS A 72 -11.71 -21.77 -11.38
N VAL A 73 -10.47 -22.26 -11.39
CA VAL A 73 -10.09 -23.57 -10.83
C VAL A 73 -10.26 -23.63 -9.31
N PHE A 74 -9.97 -22.53 -8.61
CA PHE A 74 -9.99 -22.44 -7.14
C PHE A 74 -11.28 -21.80 -6.59
N ASP A 75 -12.32 -21.65 -7.40
CA ASP A 75 -13.61 -21.05 -7.01
C ASP A 75 -13.49 -19.64 -6.39
N CYS A 76 -12.63 -18.80 -6.99
CA CYS A 76 -12.48 -17.37 -6.68
C CYS A 76 -12.51 -16.50 -7.97
N LEU A 77 -13.39 -16.88 -8.91
CA LEU A 77 -13.46 -16.27 -10.23
C LEU A 77 -13.84 -14.79 -10.18
N GLU A 78 -14.88 -14.42 -9.43
CA GLU A 78 -15.36 -13.05 -9.28
C GLU A 78 -14.25 -12.13 -8.75
N GLU A 79 -13.55 -12.56 -7.70
CA GLU A 79 -12.47 -11.80 -7.07
C GLU A 79 -11.31 -11.60 -8.04
N THR A 80 -10.92 -12.66 -8.75
CA THR A 80 -9.81 -12.63 -9.71
C THR A 80 -10.12 -11.79 -10.95
N VAL A 81 -11.37 -11.80 -11.44
CA VAL A 81 -11.81 -10.92 -12.54
C VAL A 81 -11.74 -9.45 -12.13
N VAL A 82 -12.18 -9.11 -10.92
CA VAL A 82 -12.08 -7.74 -10.40
C VAL A 82 -10.62 -7.32 -10.24
N ILE A 83 -9.78 -8.17 -9.66
CA ILE A 83 -8.34 -7.88 -9.50
C ILE A 83 -7.68 -7.73 -10.87
N ALA A 84 -7.96 -8.62 -11.82
CA ALA A 84 -7.41 -8.54 -13.17
C ALA A 84 -7.83 -7.25 -13.89
N ALA A 85 -9.10 -6.87 -13.80
CA ALA A 85 -9.61 -5.62 -14.36
C ALA A 85 -8.97 -4.38 -13.72
N ALA A 86 -8.73 -4.41 -12.42
CA ALA A 86 -8.12 -3.28 -11.74
C ALA A 86 -6.60 -3.16 -11.97
N LEU A 87 -5.90 -4.30 -12.13
CA LEU A 87 -4.47 -4.32 -12.44
C LEU A 87 -4.16 -4.05 -13.91
N SER A 88 -5.12 -4.21 -14.83
CA SER A 88 -4.94 -3.86 -16.24
C SER A 88 -5.03 -2.35 -16.50
N GLN A 89 -5.46 -1.58 -15.51
CA GLN A 89 -5.67 -0.15 -15.59
C GLN A 89 -4.79 0.61 -14.59
N ARG A 90 -4.84 1.95 -14.63
CA ARG A 90 -4.21 2.79 -13.61
C ARG A 90 -4.86 2.53 -12.24
N SER A 91 -4.04 2.54 -11.18
CA SER A 91 -4.50 2.38 -9.79
C SER A 91 -5.74 3.21 -9.47
N ILE A 92 -6.73 2.58 -8.81
CA ILE A 92 -7.94 3.25 -8.32
C ILE A 92 -7.67 4.15 -7.10
N PHE A 93 -6.55 3.98 -6.40
CA PHE A 93 -6.18 4.83 -5.26
C PHE A 93 -5.58 6.16 -5.71
N THR A 94 -5.97 7.27 -5.06
CA THR A 94 -5.51 8.62 -5.39
C THR A 94 -4.13 8.90 -4.78
N GLY A 95 -3.09 8.94 -5.63
CA GLY A 95 -1.77 9.45 -5.26
C GLY A 95 -1.61 10.90 -5.69
N LEU A 96 -2.25 11.84 -4.99
CA LEU A 96 -2.02 13.27 -5.23
C LEU A 96 -0.83 13.75 -4.40
N PHE A 97 0.05 14.53 -5.02
CA PHE A 97 1.34 15.02 -4.49
C PHE A 97 1.29 15.68 -3.10
N ASN A 98 0.13 16.11 -2.59
CA ASN A 98 0.00 16.70 -1.25
C ASN A 98 -0.76 15.84 -0.22
N ASN A 99 -1.25 14.65 -0.58
CA ASN A 99 -2.07 13.80 0.30
C ASN A 99 -1.58 12.34 0.38
N GLU A 100 -0.30 12.09 0.08
CA GLU A 100 0.26 10.73 0.00
C GLU A 100 0.08 9.92 1.30
N MET A 101 0.25 10.56 2.47
CA MET A 101 -0.01 9.91 3.78
C MET A 101 -1.47 9.50 3.96
N LYS A 102 -2.41 10.38 3.61
CA LYS A 102 -3.85 10.10 3.72
C LYS A 102 -4.26 8.97 2.78
N ALA A 103 -3.72 8.98 1.55
CA ALA A 103 -3.93 7.92 0.58
C ALA A 103 -3.37 6.58 1.07
N TYR A 104 -2.16 6.58 1.62
CA TYR A 104 -1.54 5.37 2.16
C TYR A 104 -2.32 4.80 3.35
N ARG A 105 -2.80 5.64 4.27
CA ARG A 105 -3.68 5.23 5.37
C ARG A 105 -4.96 4.59 4.88
N SER A 106 -5.62 5.24 3.92
CA SER A 106 -6.83 4.69 3.33
C SER A 106 -6.56 3.33 2.70
N LYS A 107 -5.48 3.20 1.92
CA LYS A 107 -5.07 1.93 1.30
C LYS A 107 -4.81 0.83 2.32
N ILE A 108 -4.11 1.11 3.43
CA ILE A 108 -3.92 0.14 4.54
C ILE A 108 -5.27 -0.28 5.13
N GLY A 109 -6.19 0.68 5.31
CA GLY A 109 -7.54 0.40 5.81
C GLY A 109 -8.27 -0.65 4.96
N TRP A 110 -8.12 -0.57 3.64
CA TRP A 110 -8.69 -1.54 2.71
C TRP A 110 -7.98 -2.91 2.69
N MET A 111 -6.75 -3.03 3.18
CA MET A 111 -6.04 -4.32 3.17
C MET A 111 -6.60 -5.34 4.17
N GLU A 112 -7.42 -4.92 5.15
CA GLU A 112 -7.97 -5.76 6.22
C GLU A 112 -6.95 -6.76 6.81
N ARG A 113 -5.73 -6.28 7.14
CA ARG A 113 -4.63 -7.07 7.71
C ARG A 113 -4.04 -8.16 6.79
N THR A 114 -4.42 -8.20 5.52
CA THR A 114 -3.85 -9.16 4.56
C THR A 114 -2.48 -8.73 4.04
N SER A 115 -2.12 -7.45 4.18
CA SER A 115 -0.91 -6.84 3.62
C SER A 115 -0.79 -7.02 2.10
N SER A 116 -1.92 -7.09 1.39
CA SER A 116 -1.97 -7.30 -0.06
C SER A 116 -2.68 -6.14 -0.76
N ASP A 117 -1.97 -5.49 -1.67
CA ASP A 117 -2.51 -4.41 -2.51
C ASP A 117 -3.65 -4.89 -3.41
N CYS A 118 -3.55 -6.12 -3.95
CA CYS A 118 -4.59 -6.70 -4.80
C CYS A 118 -5.89 -6.88 -4.01
N ILE A 119 -5.78 -7.32 -2.76
CA ILE A 119 -6.93 -7.50 -1.86
C ILE A 119 -7.52 -6.14 -1.46
N ALA A 120 -6.67 -5.13 -1.22
CA ALA A 120 -7.14 -3.77 -0.92
C ALA A 120 -8.00 -3.20 -2.05
N VAL A 121 -7.57 -3.37 -3.31
CA VAL A 121 -8.35 -2.96 -4.48
C VAL A 121 -9.67 -3.71 -4.56
N LEU A 122 -9.65 -5.03 -4.34
CA LEU A 122 -10.84 -5.87 -4.33
C LEU A 122 -11.87 -5.39 -3.30
N PHE A 123 -11.46 -5.15 -2.05
CA PHE A 123 -12.35 -4.72 -0.98
C PHE A 123 -12.89 -3.31 -1.20
N ALA A 124 -12.08 -2.38 -1.68
CA ALA A 124 -12.53 -1.04 -2.05
C ALA A 124 -13.61 -1.09 -3.17
N TYR A 125 -13.39 -1.90 -4.21
CA TYR A 125 -14.35 -2.09 -5.30
C TYR A 125 -15.63 -2.78 -4.83
N LYS A 126 -15.50 -3.84 -4.01
CA LYS A 126 -16.62 -4.59 -3.46
C LYS A 126 -17.54 -3.70 -2.62
N GLU A 127 -16.97 -2.87 -1.75
CA GLU A 127 -17.76 -1.94 -0.94
C GLU A 127 -18.46 -0.87 -1.80
N TRP A 128 -17.79 -0.35 -2.82
CA TRP A 128 -18.40 0.60 -3.76
C TRP A 128 -19.61 -0.01 -4.50
N ILE A 129 -19.48 -1.24 -5.04
CA ILE A 129 -20.60 -1.94 -5.68
C ILE A 129 -21.72 -2.23 -4.69
N ARG A 130 -21.39 -2.63 -3.45
CA ARG A 130 -22.39 -2.88 -2.40
C ARG A 130 -23.21 -1.63 -2.11
N LEU A 131 -22.55 -0.48 -1.92
CA LEU A 131 -23.21 0.82 -1.70
C LEU A 131 -24.06 1.24 -2.89
N GLN A 132 -23.61 0.95 -4.12
CA GLN A 132 -24.39 1.20 -5.33
C GLN A 132 -25.66 0.33 -5.37
N LYS A 133 -25.58 -0.95 -5.02
CA LYS A 133 -26.72 -1.88 -5.01
C LYS A 133 -27.79 -1.52 -3.99
N VAL A 134 -27.39 -1.10 -2.78
CA VAL A 134 -28.34 -0.66 -1.73
C VAL A 134 -28.89 0.75 -1.98
N GLY A 135 -28.57 1.36 -3.13
CA GLY A 135 -29.06 2.68 -3.51
C GLY A 135 -28.48 3.84 -2.71
N TYR A 136 -27.34 3.64 -2.02
CA TYR A 136 -26.73 4.68 -1.18
C TYR A 136 -26.38 5.94 -1.99
N PHE A 137 -25.98 5.76 -3.25
CA PHE A 137 -25.64 6.84 -4.19
C PHE A 137 -26.83 7.36 -5.03
N SER A 138 -27.99 6.70 -4.99
CA SER A 138 -29.12 6.99 -5.88
C SER A 138 -29.72 8.38 -5.68
N THR A 139 -29.54 8.96 -4.50
CA THR A 139 -30.04 10.29 -4.14
C THR A 139 -29.24 11.43 -4.78
N SER A 140 -27.94 11.24 -5.08
CA SER A 140 -27.10 12.29 -5.68
C SER A 140 -25.77 11.75 -6.21
N LYS A 141 -25.44 12.11 -7.46
CA LYS A 141 -24.11 11.85 -8.05
C LYS A 141 -22.96 12.49 -7.26
N ARG A 142 -23.22 13.60 -6.54
CA ARG A 142 -22.21 14.24 -5.67
C ARG A 142 -21.85 13.37 -4.47
N LYS A 143 -22.75 12.50 -4.02
CA LYS A 143 -22.52 11.61 -2.87
C LYS A 143 -21.53 10.50 -3.20
N GLU A 144 -21.61 9.95 -4.42
CA GLU A 144 -20.60 9.02 -4.96
C GLU A 144 -19.23 9.71 -5.09
N ALA A 145 -19.25 10.93 -5.64
CA ALA A 145 -18.22 11.97 -5.57
C ALA A 145 -17.45 12.00 -4.23
N SER A 146 -18.19 12.40 -3.20
CA SER A 146 -17.70 12.60 -1.84
C SER A 146 -17.16 11.31 -1.26
N TRP A 147 -17.89 10.21 -1.37
CA TRP A 147 -17.46 8.92 -0.83
C TRP A 147 -16.11 8.47 -1.42
N CYS A 148 -15.90 8.64 -2.73
CA CYS A 148 -14.62 8.35 -3.35
C CYS A 148 -13.51 9.27 -2.82
N SER A 149 -13.79 10.57 -2.67
CA SER A 149 -12.84 11.54 -2.11
C SER A 149 -12.46 11.23 -0.66
N ASP A 150 -13.44 10.86 0.16
CA ASP A 150 -13.26 10.53 1.57
C ASP A 150 -12.41 9.25 1.75
N ASN A 151 -12.57 8.30 0.82
CA ASN A 151 -11.82 7.04 0.79
C ASN A 151 -10.58 7.08 -0.12
N MET A 152 -10.15 8.25 -0.60
CA MET A 152 -8.96 8.39 -1.45
C MET A 152 -9.00 7.48 -2.70
N LEU A 153 -10.16 7.40 -3.35
CA LEU A 153 -10.42 6.61 -4.55
C LEU A 153 -10.73 7.50 -5.77
N HIS A 154 -10.34 7.04 -6.95
CA HIS A 154 -10.68 7.64 -8.23
C HIS A 154 -12.01 7.07 -8.73
N LEU A 155 -13.06 7.91 -8.75
CA LEU A 155 -14.38 7.50 -9.24
C LEU A 155 -14.34 6.96 -10.68
N ASN A 156 -13.65 7.67 -11.58
CA ASN A 156 -13.52 7.22 -12.97
C ASN A 156 -12.70 5.92 -13.07
N GLY A 157 -11.76 5.71 -12.15
CA GLY A 157 -11.02 4.45 -12.05
C GLY A 157 -11.95 3.30 -11.68
N LEU A 158 -12.78 3.46 -10.63
CA LEU A 158 -13.76 2.44 -10.23
C LEU A 158 -14.75 2.10 -11.35
N LYS A 159 -15.25 3.11 -12.07
CA LYS A 159 -16.13 2.92 -13.22
C LYS A 159 -15.42 2.18 -14.36
N GLY A 160 -14.18 2.55 -14.66
CA GLY A 160 -13.36 1.84 -15.66
C GLY A 160 -13.11 0.37 -15.30
N VAL A 161 -12.90 0.07 -14.01
CA VAL A 161 -12.80 -1.31 -13.52
C VAL A 161 -14.13 -2.04 -13.71
N ALA A 162 -15.26 -1.43 -13.35
CA ALA A 162 -16.58 -2.04 -13.52
C ALA A 162 -16.90 -2.37 -14.98
N ASP A 163 -16.54 -1.48 -15.90
CA ASP A 163 -16.73 -1.69 -17.33
C ASP A 163 -15.85 -2.84 -17.85
N THR A 164 -14.61 -2.93 -17.39
CA THR A 164 -13.69 -4.02 -17.74
C THR A 164 -14.14 -5.35 -17.15
N VAL A 165 -14.63 -5.36 -15.90
CA VAL A 165 -15.22 -6.57 -15.28
C VAL A 165 -16.38 -7.09 -16.12
N ARG A 166 -17.26 -6.19 -16.61
CA ARG A 166 -18.40 -6.57 -17.47
C ARG A 166 -17.96 -7.16 -18.81
N ASP A 167 -16.98 -6.52 -19.46
CA ASP A 167 -16.43 -6.98 -20.73
C ASP A 167 -15.74 -8.35 -20.58
N LEU A 168 -14.87 -8.50 -19.56
CA LEU A 168 -14.23 -9.78 -19.23
C LEU A 168 -15.26 -10.87 -18.97
N SER A 169 -16.30 -10.60 -18.16
CA SER A 169 -17.36 -11.57 -17.86
C SER A 169 -18.11 -12.01 -19.12
N THR A 170 -18.40 -11.08 -20.04
CA THR A 170 -19.07 -11.39 -21.31
C THR A 170 -18.21 -12.26 -22.22
N ARG A 171 -16.90 -12.00 -22.25
CA ARG A 171 -15.94 -12.79 -23.03
C ARG A 171 -15.75 -14.19 -22.45
N LEU A 172 -15.61 -14.30 -21.13
CA LEU A 172 -15.50 -15.58 -20.42
C LEU A 172 -16.73 -16.47 -20.63
N ALA A 173 -17.92 -15.88 -20.68
CA ALA A 173 -19.16 -16.62 -20.93
C ALA A 173 -19.16 -17.37 -22.27
N ARG A 174 -18.45 -16.88 -23.30
CA ARG A 174 -18.28 -17.58 -24.59
C ARG A 174 -17.53 -18.90 -24.45
N PHE A 175 -16.70 -19.03 -23.43
CA PHE A 175 -15.95 -20.24 -23.07
C PHE A 175 -16.65 -21.05 -21.98
N ARG A 176 -17.93 -20.77 -21.69
CA ARG A 176 -18.73 -21.40 -20.62
C ARG A 176 -18.18 -21.18 -19.21
N ILE A 177 -17.34 -20.17 -19.02
CA ILE A 177 -16.88 -19.72 -17.71
C ILE A 177 -17.81 -18.58 -17.26
N GLN A 178 -18.67 -18.87 -16.28
CA GLN A 178 -19.68 -17.91 -15.82
C GLN A 178 -19.31 -17.32 -14.45
N VAL A 179 -19.36 -16.00 -14.38
CA VAL A 179 -19.26 -15.23 -13.14
C VAL A 179 -20.66 -15.20 -12.53
N GLN A 180 -20.91 -16.01 -11.50
CA GLN A 180 -22.24 -16.26 -10.94
C GLN A 180 -22.42 -15.68 -9.54
N ARG A 181 -21.35 -15.54 -8.76
CA ARG A 181 -21.47 -15.13 -7.35
C ARG A 181 -21.70 -13.63 -7.23
N ASP A 182 -22.57 -13.25 -6.30
CA ASP A 182 -22.75 -11.86 -5.93
C ASP A 182 -21.61 -11.42 -5.00
N LEU A 183 -20.53 -10.90 -5.60
CA LEU A 183 -19.38 -10.39 -4.88
C LEU A 183 -19.76 -9.36 -3.81
N ALA A 184 -20.79 -8.54 -4.03
CA ALA A 184 -21.16 -7.45 -3.12
C ALA A 184 -21.75 -7.96 -1.79
N ASN A 185 -22.38 -9.14 -1.81
CA ASN A 185 -23.07 -9.73 -0.67
C ASN A 185 -22.34 -10.94 -0.09
N THR A 186 -21.29 -11.42 -0.74
CA THR A 186 -20.52 -12.58 -0.28
C THR A 186 -19.43 -12.13 0.69
N GLU A 187 -19.51 -12.50 1.97
CA GLU A 187 -18.40 -12.29 2.91
C GLU A 187 -17.24 -13.25 2.62
N MET A 188 -16.01 -12.79 2.80
CA MET A 188 -14.82 -13.63 2.62
C MET A 188 -14.25 -14.01 3.99
N ASN A 189 -14.10 -15.30 4.23
CA ASN A 189 -13.46 -15.81 5.43
C ASN A 189 -11.92 -15.88 5.25
N LYS A 190 -11.20 -16.30 6.29
CA LYS A 190 -9.73 -16.40 6.27
C LYS A 190 -9.21 -17.42 5.24
N THR A 191 -9.95 -18.49 5.00
CA THR A 191 -9.64 -19.53 4.02
C THR A 191 -9.77 -18.98 2.61
N ASP A 192 -10.84 -18.23 2.32
CA ASP A 192 -11.04 -17.62 0.99
C ASP A 192 -9.91 -16.64 0.67
N ILE A 193 -9.50 -15.83 1.66
CA ILE A 193 -8.35 -14.93 1.55
C ILE A 193 -7.06 -15.71 1.30
N LEU A 194 -6.86 -16.84 1.98
CA LEU A 194 -5.68 -17.68 1.79
C LEU A 194 -5.65 -18.28 0.38
N ILE A 195 -6.76 -18.82 -0.09
CA ILE A 195 -6.90 -19.36 -1.46
C ILE A 195 -6.59 -18.27 -2.48
N LEU A 196 -7.17 -17.08 -2.31
CA LEU A 196 -6.90 -15.94 -3.20
C LEU A 196 -5.42 -15.56 -3.22
N LYS A 197 -4.72 -15.60 -2.07
CA LYS A 197 -3.27 -15.38 -2.01
C LYS A 197 -2.47 -16.46 -2.74
N VAL A 198 -2.88 -17.72 -2.64
CA VAL A 198 -2.25 -18.84 -3.38
C VAL A 198 -2.44 -18.63 -4.88
N VAL A 199 -3.64 -18.25 -5.31
CA VAL A 199 -3.96 -17.96 -6.71
C VAL A 199 -3.14 -16.78 -7.25
N LEU A 200 -3.04 -15.69 -6.47
CA LEU A 200 -2.17 -14.56 -6.81
C LEU A 200 -0.71 -15.00 -6.94
N CYS A 201 -0.19 -15.78 -5.99
CA CYS A 201 1.18 -16.30 -6.06
C CYS A 201 1.41 -17.13 -7.33
N GLY A 202 0.49 -18.04 -7.65
CA GLY A 202 0.57 -18.87 -8.85
C GLY A 202 0.48 -18.09 -10.17
N ALA A 203 -0.30 -17.01 -10.20
CA ALA A 203 -0.44 -16.17 -11.38
C ALA A 203 0.77 -15.26 -11.62
N PHE A 204 1.38 -14.74 -10.53
CA PHE A 204 2.50 -13.81 -10.62
C PHE A 204 3.88 -14.48 -10.53
N TYR A 205 3.96 -15.79 -10.28
CA TYR A 205 5.21 -16.55 -10.38
C TYR A 205 5.86 -16.34 -11.77
N PRO A 206 7.21 -16.17 -11.86
CA PRO A 206 8.22 -16.25 -10.80
C PRO A 206 8.55 -14.89 -10.14
N ASN A 207 7.67 -13.89 -10.20
CA ASN A 207 7.93 -12.58 -9.59
C ASN A 207 7.72 -12.62 -8.08
N TYR A 208 8.71 -13.13 -7.35
CA TYR A 208 8.71 -13.14 -5.89
C TYR A 208 9.95 -12.45 -5.34
N PHE A 209 9.82 -11.95 -4.11
CA PHE A 209 10.94 -11.46 -3.32
C PHE A 209 10.98 -12.26 -2.03
N ARG A 210 12.16 -12.73 -1.65
CA ARG A 210 12.37 -13.34 -0.34
C ARG A 210 12.84 -12.25 0.61
N TRP A 211 11.98 -11.88 1.55
CA TRP A 211 12.44 -11.13 2.72
C TRP A 211 13.52 -11.97 3.41
N GLY A 212 14.71 -11.40 3.61
CA GLY A 212 15.77 -12.09 4.35
C GLY A 212 15.23 -12.54 5.70
N VAL A 213 15.64 -13.72 6.18
CA VAL A 213 15.29 -14.15 7.54
C VAL A 213 15.95 -13.11 8.45
N GLY A 214 15.16 -12.14 8.92
CA GLY A 214 15.59 -11.29 10.00
C GLY A 214 15.78 -12.22 11.18
N ASP A 215 17.02 -12.36 11.64
CA ASP A 215 17.30 -13.12 12.84
C ASP A 215 16.46 -12.50 13.97
N GLU A 216 15.45 -13.24 14.44
CA GLU A 216 14.54 -12.76 15.49
C GLU A 216 15.33 -12.33 16.73
N GLU A 217 16.48 -12.95 16.97
CA GLU A 217 17.37 -12.60 18.06
C GLU A 217 18.12 -11.30 17.80
N VAL A 218 18.58 -11.07 16.57
CA VAL A 218 19.15 -9.77 16.16
C VAL A 218 18.09 -8.68 16.24
N ASN A 219 16.86 -8.93 15.78
CA ASN A 219 15.76 -7.96 15.88
C ASN A 219 15.42 -7.69 17.35
N ARG A 220 15.35 -8.73 18.19
CA ARG A 220 15.10 -8.56 19.63
C ARG A 220 16.22 -7.74 20.30
N ARG A 221 17.48 -7.98 19.95
CA ARG A 221 18.63 -7.20 20.45
C ARG A 221 18.59 -5.75 19.96
N LEU A 222 18.29 -5.54 18.67
CA LEU A 222 18.22 -4.21 18.06
C LEU A 222 17.10 -3.35 18.66
N PHE A 223 15.97 -3.98 18.99
CA PHE A 223 14.81 -3.36 19.60
C PHE A 223 14.81 -3.44 21.14
N CYS A 224 15.94 -3.78 21.77
CA CYS A 224 16.08 -3.86 23.23
C CYS A 224 14.99 -4.70 23.94
N GLY A 225 14.56 -5.79 23.30
CA GLY A 225 13.50 -6.67 23.81
C GLY A 225 12.08 -6.28 23.39
N HIS A 226 11.87 -5.09 22.82
CA HIS A 226 10.56 -4.63 22.35
C HIS A 226 10.13 -5.31 21.05
N ASN A 227 8.82 -5.40 20.83
CA ASN A 227 8.25 -6.06 19.65
C ASN A 227 8.36 -5.16 18.41
N HIS A 228 9.14 -5.57 17.42
CA HIS A 228 9.35 -4.85 16.16
C HIS A 228 8.09 -4.69 15.30
N CYS A 229 7.03 -5.48 15.54
CA CYS A 229 5.74 -5.33 14.88
C CYS A 229 4.88 -4.22 15.49
N THR A 230 5.18 -3.76 16.69
CA THR A 230 4.42 -2.72 17.42
C THR A 230 5.24 -1.47 17.71
N THR A 231 6.53 -1.49 17.42
CA THR A 231 7.49 -0.48 17.89
C THR A 231 8.30 0.10 16.73
N VAL A 232 8.55 1.40 16.76
CA VAL A 232 9.53 2.06 15.88
C VAL A 232 10.69 2.62 16.70
N MET A 233 11.91 2.48 16.18
CA MET A 233 13.13 3.00 16.81
C MET A 233 13.57 4.30 16.12
N LEU A 234 13.81 5.33 16.91
CA LEU A 234 14.54 6.52 16.50
C LEU A 234 15.92 6.51 17.14
N ALA A 235 16.92 6.95 16.39
CA ALA A 235 18.31 7.06 16.85
C ALA A 235 18.82 8.49 16.63
N GLY A 236 19.82 8.89 17.40
CA GLY A 236 20.43 10.22 17.33
C GLY A 236 19.76 11.24 18.27
N LEU A 237 19.15 10.78 19.36
CA LEU A 237 18.62 11.68 20.39
C LEU A 237 19.73 12.39 21.17
N PRO A 238 19.50 13.64 21.62
CA PRO A 238 20.40 14.32 22.55
C PRO A 238 20.40 13.63 23.92
N ALA A 239 21.43 13.91 24.74
CA ALA A 239 21.63 13.29 26.06
C ALA A 239 20.40 13.42 27.00
N ASN A 240 19.62 14.50 26.86
CA ASN A 240 18.40 14.74 27.62
C ASN A 240 17.13 14.25 26.88
N GLY A 241 17.21 13.14 26.14
CA GLY A 241 16.12 12.56 25.36
C GLY A 241 14.73 12.57 26.04
N PRO A 242 14.60 12.15 27.32
CA PRO A 242 13.32 12.16 28.03
C PRO A 242 12.64 13.53 28.13
N LYS A 243 13.38 14.65 28.09
CA LYS A 243 12.79 16.00 28.10
C LYS A 243 11.94 16.28 26.85
N TYR A 244 12.26 15.62 25.75
CA TYR A 244 11.58 15.77 24.46
C TYR A 244 10.45 14.75 24.25
N ALA A 245 10.06 14.00 25.29
CA ALA A 245 9.02 12.97 25.20
C ALA A 245 7.70 13.50 24.59
N GLY A 246 7.29 14.72 24.94
CA GLY A 246 6.09 15.37 24.39
C GLY A 246 6.20 15.64 22.89
N ASP A 247 7.33 16.18 22.44
CA ASP A 247 7.58 16.47 21.02
C ASP A 247 7.65 15.18 20.20
N ILE A 248 8.38 14.17 20.71
CA ILE A 248 8.47 12.84 20.10
C ILE A 248 7.07 12.23 19.97
N CYS A 249 6.23 12.30 21.01
CA CYS A 249 4.85 11.82 20.93
C CYS A 249 4.03 12.55 19.85
N THR A 250 4.20 13.86 19.74
CA THR A 250 3.51 14.72 18.76
C THR A 250 3.89 14.37 17.32
N MET A 251 5.16 14.02 17.06
CA MET A 251 5.63 13.60 15.73
C MET A 251 4.91 12.39 15.14
N PHE A 252 4.41 11.49 16.00
CA PHE A 252 3.65 10.31 15.59
C PHE A 252 2.15 10.44 15.88
N SER A 253 1.64 11.63 16.24
CA SER A 253 0.22 11.83 16.57
C SER A 253 -0.69 11.40 15.43
N ASP A 254 -0.24 11.64 14.20
CA ASP A 254 -0.91 11.28 12.97
C ASP A 254 -0.86 9.77 12.70
N CYS A 255 0.14 9.04 13.22
CA CYS A 255 0.26 7.60 13.03
C CYS A 255 -0.80 6.79 13.79
N VAL A 256 -1.61 7.43 14.62
CA VAL A 256 -2.62 6.81 15.48
C VAL A 256 -4.02 7.32 15.08
N GLU A 257 -5.06 6.51 15.26
CA GLU A 257 -6.45 6.94 15.04
C GLU A 257 -6.81 8.13 15.97
N PRO A 258 -7.57 9.15 15.49
CA PRO A 258 -7.92 10.34 16.27
C PRO A 258 -8.67 10.11 17.59
N ARG A 259 -9.16 8.88 17.82
CA ARG A 259 -9.92 8.46 19.01
C ARG A 259 -9.17 7.53 19.95
N ALA A 260 -7.96 7.08 19.57
CA ALA A 260 -7.10 6.39 20.51
C ALA A 260 -6.41 7.44 21.37
N ASP A 261 -6.50 7.29 22.68
CA ASP A 261 -5.87 8.18 23.64
C ASP A 261 -4.39 8.38 23.26
N LEU A 262 -3.94 9.64 23.22
CA LEU A 262 -2.51 10.00 23.07
C LEU A 262 -1.63 9.40 24.20
N ARG A 263 -2.25 8.78 25.21
CA ARG A 263 -1.63 8.07 26.34
C ARG A 263 -1.14 6.65 25.98
N GLY A 264 -1.45 6.13 24.78
CA GLY A 264 -1.11 4.77 24.34
C GLY A 264 0.26 4.58 23.68
N LYS A 265 1.17 5.56 23.79
CA LYS A 265 2.56 5.42 23.34
C LYS A 265 3.47 5.19 24.55
N ALA A 266 4.02 3.99 24.69
CA ALA A 266 5.12 3.78 25.62
C ALA A 266 6.42 4.23 24.94
N LEU A 267 7.05 5.26 25.50
CA LEU A 267 8.38 5.70 25.09
C LEU A 267 9.41 5.02 25.99
N HIS A 268 10.29 4.23 25.38
CA HIS A 268 11.39 3.59 26.09
C HIS A 268 12.70 4.20 25.61
N PHE A 269 13.46 4.81 26.51
CA PHE A 269 14.71 5.49 26.19
C PHE A 269 15.90 4.58 26.50
N ASP A 270 16.84 4.51 25.57
CA ASP A 270 18.09 3.76 25.71
C ASP A 270 19.24 4.58 25.09
N GLY A 271 19.91 5.36 25.94
CA GLY A 271 20.97 6.28 25.52
C GLY A 271 20.49 7.26 24.44
N SER A 272 21.11 7.22 23.27
CA SER A 272 20.76 8.07 22.11
C SER A 272 19.61 7.51 21.26
N LYS A 273 18.85 6.53 21.76
CA LYS A 273 17.74 5.89 21.07
C LYS A 273 16.44 6.03 21.87
N VAL A 274 15.32 6.06 21.16
CA VAL A 274 13.99 5.91 21.74
C VAL A 274 13.19 4.90 20.93
N PHE A 275 12.48 4.05 21.64
CA PHE A 275 11.54 3.10 21.11
C PHE A 275 10.14 3.62 21.37
N VAL A 276 9.40 3.91 20.30
CA VAL A 276 8.01 4.35 20.34
C VAL A 276 7.14 3.13 20.10
N GLU A 277 6.57 2.60 21.19
CA GLU A 277 5.69 1.44 21.15
C GLU A 277 4.23 1.90 21.03
N PHE A 278 3.54 1.44 20.00
CA PHE A 278 2.13 1.73 19.77
C PHE A 278 1.24 0.69 20.44
N GLU A 279 0.15 1.15 21.07
CA GLU A 279 -0.80 0.26 21.73
C GLU A 279 -1.45 -0.75 20.76
N GLN A 280 -1.36 -2.02 21.12
CA GLN A 280 -2.02 -3.11 20.41
C GLN A 280 -3.43 -3.32 20.97
N LYS A 281 -4.47 -2.95 20.21
CA LYS A 281 -5.86 -3.34 20.54
C LYS A 281 -5.91 -4.88 20.73
N LYS A 282 -6.53 -5.36 21.82
CA LYS A 282 -6.56 -6.77 22.32
C LYS A 282 -6.91 -7.88 21.30
N GLN A 283 -7.25 -7.55 20.05
CA GLN A 283 -7.64 -8.49 18.99
C GLN A 283 -6.60 -8.70 17.87
N ARG A 284 -5.32 -8.35 18.06
CA ARG A 284 -4.26 -8.63 17.06
C ARG A 284 -3.48 -9.88 17.46
N GLY A 285 -3.38 -10.85 16.54
CA GLY A 285 -2.47 -11.99 16.69
C GLY A 285 -1.01 -11.55 16.80
N ARG A 286 -0.17 -12.38 17.45
CA ARG A 286 1.20 -12.05 17.90
C ARG A 286 2.20 -11.54 16.85
N GLN A 287 1.91 -11.66 15.55
CA GLN A 287 2.89 -11.43 14.46
C GLN A 287 2.49 -10.39 13.40
N ALA A 288 1.31 -9.77 13.50
CA ALA A 288 0.89 -8.77 12.52
C ALA A 288 1.49 -7.38 12.85
N VAL A 289 2.18 -6.76 11.89
CA VAL A 289 2.69 -5.39 12.01
C VAL A 289 1.52 -4.41 12.22
N LEU A 290 1.69 -3.45 13.14
CA LEU A 290 0.70 -2.41 13.40
C LEU A 290 0.60 -1.42 12.24
N ASP A 291 -0.61 -0.94 11.95
CA ASP A 291 -0.80 0.06 10.89
C ASP A 291 -0.05 1.34 11.24
N SER A 292 0.02 1.70 12.53
CA SER A 292 0.84 2.80 13.04
C SER A 292 2.32 2.65 12.73
N VAL A 293 2.86 1.42 12.79
CA VAL A 293 4.25 1.12 12.40
C VAL A 293 4.42 1.29 10.89
N LEU A 294 3.49 0.76 10.07
CA LEU A 294 3.53 0.93 8.62
C LEU A 294 3.45 2.40 8.20
N ILE A 295 2.58 3.17 8.84
CA ILE A 295 2.42 4.61 8.62
C ILE A 295 3.70 5.36 8.98
N ALA A 296 4.30 5.07 10.15
CA ALA A 296 5.58 5.66 10.56
C ALA A 296 6.72 5.33 9.58
N LEU A 297 6.80 4.08 9.10
CA LEU A 297 7.77 3.68 8.09
C LEU A 297 7.54 4.41 6.75
N LYS A 298 6.28 4.66 6.38
CA LYS A 298 5.96 5.44 5.19
C LYS A 298 6.41 6.90 5.31
N LYS A 299 6.26 7.54 6.48
CA LYS A 299 6.80 8.89 6.74
C LYS A 299 8.30 8.95 6.47
N ARG A 300 9.04 7.96 6.98
CA ARG A 300 10.48 7.82 6.71
C ARG A 300 10.78 7.66 5.20
N GLN A 301 10.02 6.84 4.49
CA GLN A 301 10.20 6.65 3.03
C GLN A 301 10.01 7.95 2.25
N MET A 302 9.10 8.80 2.70
CA MET A 302 8.83 10.12 2.11
C MET A 302 9.80 11.21 2.58
N ARG A 303 10.79 10.87 3.42
CA ARG A 303 11.79 11.80 3.95
C ARG A 303 11.16 12.98 4.71
N GLU A 304 10.03 12.77 5.37
CA GLU A 304 9.43 13.77 6.24
C GLU A 304 10.39 14.04 7.42
N PRO A 305 10.84 15.29 7.64
CA PRO A 305 11.82 15.59 8.66
C PRO A 305 11.21 15.44 10.05
N LEU A 306 11.79 14.58 10.88
CA LEU A 306 11.51 14.52 12.31
C LEU A 306 12.45 15.49 13.03
N ALA A 307 12.03 16.75 13.17
CA ALA A 307 12.85 17.80 13.76
C ALA A 307 12.52 18.00 15.25
N LEU A 308 13.51 17.76 16.12
CA LEU A 308 13.43 18.13 17.52
C LEU A 308 14.06 19.51 17.71
N TYR A 309 13.33 20.44 18.31
CA TYR A 309 13.86 21.74 18.68
C TYR A 309 14.57 21.61 20.02
N ILE A 310 15.91 21.60 19.99
CA ILE A 310 16.73 21.50 21.19
C ILE A 310 16.81 22.90 21.80
N ALA A 311 16.09 23.14 22.89
CA ALA A 311 16.36 24.30 23.73
C ALA A 311 17.71 24.11 24.42
N GLU A 312 18.74 24.80 23.94
CA GLU A 312 20.03 24.91 24.62
C GLU A 312 19.84 25.78 25.87
N ASN A 313 20.05 25.19 27.05
CA ASN A 313 20.24 25.85 28.36
C ASN A 313 19.71 27.29 28.48
N ILE A 314 18.40 27.47 28.68
CA ILE A 314 17.94 28.65 29.41
C ILE A 314 18.27 28.36 30.89
N PRO A 315 19.11 29.17 31.57
CA PRO A 315 19.40 28.94 32.97
C PRO A 315 18.10 28.98 33.77
N GLU A 316 17.85 27.93 34.54
CA GLU A 316 16.78 27.90 35.53
C GLU A 316 17.02 29.00 36.56
N THR A 317 16.46 30.18 36.34
CA THR A 317 16.17 31.12 37.43
C THR A 317 14.68 31.42 37.45
N LEU A 318 13.89 30.38 37.69
CA LEU A 318 12.59 30.55 38.34
C LEU A 318 12.86 30.81 39.82
N LYS A 319 13.09 32.09 40.17
CA LYS A 319 12.98 32.52 41.57
C LYS A 319 11.56 32.99 41.81
N PHE A 320 10.83 32.24 42.64
CA PHE A 320 9.64 32.75 43.30
C PHE A 320 10.08 33.94 44.17
N ARG A 321 9.59 35.14 43.89
CA ARG A 321 9.68 36.28 44.83
C ARG A 321 8.28 36.52 45.39
N PRO A 322 8.05 36.37 46.70
CA PRO A 322 6.84 36.94 47.30
C PRO A 322 6.88 38.47 47.17
N PRO A 323 5.74 39.15 47.18
CA PRO A 323 5.69 40.61 47.13
C PRO A 323 6.15 41.17 48.48
N GLU A 324 7.31 41.82 48.51
CA GLU A 324 7.63 42.76 49.57
C GLU A 324 7.29 44.17 49.08
N GLU A 325 6.28 44.76 49.71
CA GLU A 325 5.96 46.17 49.65
C GLU A 325 7.11 46.97 50.27
N THR A 326 7.64 47.95 49.54
CA THR A 326 7.94 49.31 50.04
C THR A 326 8.41 50.16 48.87
N GLY A 327 7.84 51.34 48.75
CA GLY A 327 7.88 52.16 47.55
C GLY A 327 9.22 52.87 47.31
N GLU A 328 9.43 53.21 46.05
CA GLU A 328 9.86 54.54 45.60
C GLU A 328 9.69 54.61 44.06
N GLU A 329 8.95 55.61 43.59
CA GLU A 329 8.78 55.94 42.18
C GLU A 329 10.09 56.44 41.58
N VAL A 330 10.60 55.85 40.49
CA VAL A 330 11.41 56.59 39.51
C VAL A 330 11.25 55.99 38.10
N ARG A 331 10.52 56.75 37.27
CA ARG A 331 10.68 57.13 35.85
C ARG A 331 10.96 56.08 34.76
N GLU A 332 10.12 56.18 33.73
CA GLU A 332 10.29 55.72 32.36
C GLU A 332 11.60 56.22 31.72
N ASP A 333 12.22 55.38 30.89
CA ASP A 333 12.65 55.82 29.56
C ASP A 333 12.83 54.62 28.61
N PHE A 334 12.27 54.77 27.41
CA PHE A 334 12.38 53.87 26.29
C PHE A 334 13.79 53.91 25.70
N SER A 335 14.36 52.75 25.37
CA SER A 335 15.33 52.66 24.28
C SER A 335 15.19 51.33 23.56
N SER A 336 14.78 51.45 22.30
CA SER A 336 14.82 50.44 21.26
C SER A 336 16.23 49.90 21.06
N ASP A 337 16.35 48.58 20.89
CA ASP A 337 17.31 48.01 19.94
C ASP A 337 16.83 46.64 19.45
N VAL A 338 16.49 46.61 18.17
CA VAL A 338 16.13 45.43 17.39
C VAL A 338 17.42 44.92 16.75
N ALA A 339 17.83 43.69 17.07
CA ALA A 339 18.94 43.02 16.40
C ALA A 339 18.41 41.88 15.51
N GLU A 340 18.42 42.10 14.19
CA GLU A 340 18.27 41.08 13.15
C GLU A 340 19.48 40.13 13.14
N ILE A 341 19.24 38.82 13.08
CA ILE A 341 20.29 37.82 12.81
C ILE A 341 20.04 37.18 11.45
N LYS A 342 20.96 37.42 10.51
CA LYS A 342 21.01 36.83 9.16
C LYS A 342 21.70 35.46 9.18
N PRO A 343 21.38 34.56 8.23
CA PRO A 343 21.92 33.20 8.18
C PRO A 343 23.38 33.17 7.68
N VAL A 344 24.21 32.40 8.38
CA VAL A 344 25.61 32.11 8.00
C VAL A 344 25.63 30.99 6.96
N ARG A 345 26.32 31.23 5.84
CA ARG A 345 26.59 30.25 4.78
C ARG A 345 27.70 29.30 5.22
N GLU A 346 27.46 28.00 4.99
CA GLU A 346 28.43 26.90 5.10
C GLU A 346 29.62 27.08 4.14
N LYS A 347 30.77 26.59 4.55
CA LYS A 347 31.89 26.20 3.69
C LYS A 347 32.21 24.73 3.90
#